data_AF-A0A850BAW8-F1
#
_entry.id   AF-A0A850BAW8-F1
#
_cell.length_a   1.000
_cell.length_b   1.000
_cell.length_c   1.000
_cell.angle_alpha   90.00
_cell.angle_beta   90.00
_cell.angle_gamma   90.00
#
_symmetry.space_group_name_H-M   'P 1'
#
loop_
_entity.id
_entity.type
_entity.pdbx_description
1 polymer ?
#
loop_
_entity_poly.entity_id
_entity_poly.type
_entity_poly.pdbx_seq_one_letter_code
_entity_poly.pdbx_strand_id
1 'polypeptide(L)'
;MTDWLDRLKGAAHQGVLAARNTVERETVALIIGSVAGRQVFDDHGLLIVDAGHIIDIEVIARARQAGRLQQVIASAAVAGVQDVRERLTQLSQASPEVREATAHESAEVYAAARRYVGRTAGMDVTDIRGAVVIRRGTVLTEDDIRIARDRSLLRALIHSVEANEWDGSVASIESEPANSEATGSAETPLPTRRKIPLVDIPDEPE
;
A
#
# COMPACT_ATOMS: atom_id res chain seq x y z
N MET A 1 -18.29 -37.01 23.45
CA MET A 1 -17.50 -35.80 23.78
C MET A 1 -17.21 -34.92 22.57
N THR A 2 -17.79 -35.21 21.39
CA THR A 2 -17.59 -34.48 20.12
C THR A 2 -18.69 -33.46 19.82
N ASP A 3 -19.92 -33.66 20.31
CA ASP A 3 -21.08 -32.77 20.07
C ASP A 3 -20.92 -31.33 20.57
N TRP A 4 -20.16 -31.12 21.65
CA TRP A 4 -19.98 -29.78 22.23
C TRP A 4 -19.05 -28.90 21.38
N LEU A 5 -18.08 -29.50 20.70
CA LEU A 5 -17.16 -28.82 19.78
C LEU A 5 -17.83 -28.40 18.48
N ASP A 6 -18.75 -29.21 17.93
CA ASP A 6 -19.51 -28.85 16.73
C ASP A 6 -20.52 -27.74 16.98
N ARG A 7 -21.13 -27.69 18.18
CA ARG A 7 -22.00 -26.57 18.57
C ARG A 7 -21.24 -25.25 18.71
N LEU A 8 -20.02 -25.27 19.25
CA LEU A 8 -19.16 -24.08 19.35
C LEU A 8 -18.70 -23.58 17.98
N LYS A 9 -18.31 -24.49 17.07
CA LYS A 9 -17.97 -24.13 15.68
C LYS A 9 -19.17 -23.55 14.93
N GLY A 10 -20.36 -24.14 15.11
CA GLY A 10 -21.60 -23.62 14.52
C GLY A 10 -21.96 -22.21 15.01
N ALA A 11 -21.86 -21.97 16.32
CA ALA A 11 -22.15 -20.66 16.92
C ALA A 11 -21.16 -19.57 16.46
N ALA A 12 -19.87 -19.89 16.35
CA ALA A 12 -18.86 -18.97 15.81
C ALA A 12 -19.14 -18.65 14.33
N HIS A 13 -19.49 -19.64 13.52
CA HIS A 13 -19.82 -19.42 12.10
C HIS A 13 -21.08 -18.57 11.92
N GLN A 14 -22.09 -18.74 12.78
CA GLN A 14 -23.31 -17.92 12.73
C GLN A 14 -23.05 -16.47 13.15
N GLY A 15 -22.19 -16.25 14.14
CA GLY A 15 -21.74 -14.91 14.53
C GLY A 15 -21.04 -14.17 13.39
N VAL A 16 -20.12 -14.85 12.70
CA VAL A 16 -19.36 -14.30 11.55
C VAL A 16 -20.29 -13.94 10.39
N LEU A 17 -21.29 -14.78 10.08
CA LEU A 17 -22.25 -14.48 9.02
C LEU A 17 -23.17 -13.31 9.40
N ALA A 18 -23.57 -13.20 10.67
CA ALA A 18 -24.37 -12.08 11.15
C ALA A 18 -23.60 -10.75 11.12
N ALA A 19 -22.35 -10.74 11.59
CA ALA A 19 -21.50 -9.56 11.57
C ALA A 19 -21.22 -9.08 10.14
N ARG A 20 -20.89 -10.00 9.23
CA ARG A 20 -20.66 -9.70 7.81
C ARG A 20 -21.89 -9.10 7.14
N ASN A 21 -23.08 -9.63 7.44
CA ASN A 21 -24.34 -9.09 6.90
C ASN A 21 -24.66 -7.68 7.41
N THR A 22 -24.33 -7.37 8.66
CA THR A 22 -24.56 -6.03 9.22
C THR A 22 -23.63 -5.00 8.58
N VAL A 23 -22.33 -5.31 8.50
CA VAL A 23 -21.34 -4.44 7.84
C VAL A 23 -21.67 -4.24 6.37
N GLU A 24 -22.09 -5.29 5.67
CA GLU A 24 -22.52 -5.18 4.26
C GLU A 24 -23.71 -4.24 4.11
N ARG A 25 -24.73 -4.33 4.97
CA ARG A 25 -25.92 -3.45 4.92
C ARG A 25 -25.56 -1.98 5.16
N GLU A 26 -24.73 -1.71 6.16
CA GLU A 26 -24.28 -0.34 6.47
C GLU A 26 -23.43 0.23 5.33
N THR A 27 -22.55 -0.59 4.75
CA THR A 27 -21.72 -0.19 3.62
C THR A 27 -22.57 0.10 2.38
N VAL A 28 -23.57 -0.74 2.10
CA VAL A 28 -24.52 -0.54 1.01
C VAL A 28 -25.32 0.76 1.20
N ALA A 29 -25.83 1.01 2.41
CA ALA A 29 -26.57 2.23 2.71
C ALA A 29 -25.71 3.49 2.52
N LEU A 30 -24.41 3.41 2.82
CA LEU A 30 -23.48 4.52 2.67
C LEU A 30 -23.17 4.86 1.20
N ILE A 31 -23.10 3.85 0.33
CA ILE A 31 -22.76 4.06 -1.09
C ILE A 31 -23.96 4.40 -1.96
N ILE A 32 -25.19 4.14 -1.52
CA ILE A 32 -26.39 4.59 -2.24
C ILE A 32 -26.40 6.12 -2.29
N GLY A 33 -26.53 6.67 -3.50
CA GLY A 33 -26.41 8.11 -3.76
C GLY A 33 -24.97 8.59 -4.01
N SER A 34 -23.97 7.74 -3.80
CA SER A 34 -22.58 8.07 -4.14
C SER A 34 -22.31 7.89 -5.63
N VAL A 35 -21.33 8.63 -6.16
CA VAL A 35 -20.91 8.53 -7.56
C VAL A 35 -19.85 7.44 -7.71
N ALA A 36 -19.98 6.58 -8.72
CA ALA A 36 -18.98 5.56 -9.04
C ALA A 36 -17.74 6.21 -9.68
N GLY A 37 -16.55 5.92 -9.15
CA GLY A 37 -15.29 6.49 -9.66
C GLY A 37 -14.67 5.69 -10.80
N ARG A 38 -15.19 4.50 -11.09
CA ARG A 38 -14.75 3.63 -12.18
C ARG A 38 -15.89 2.73 -12.63
N GLN A 39 -15.77 2.24 -13.87
CA GLN A 39 -16.69 1.26 -14.44
C GLN A 39 -16.54 -0.08 -13.72
N VAL A 40 -17.67 -0.77 -13.52
CA VAL A 40 -17.72 -2.13 -12.96
C VAL A 40 -18.50 -3.02 -13.91
N PHE A 41 -17.91 -4.16 -14.23
CA PHE A 41 -18.47 -5.17 -15.14
C PHE A 41 -18.71 -6.48 -14.39
N ASP A 42 -19.70 -7.25 -14.84
CA ASP A 42 -19.89 -8.62 -14.42
C ASP A 42 -18.87 -9.58 -15.09
N ASP A 43 -18.97 -10.88 -14.80
CA ASP A 43 -18.11 -11.91 -15.41
C ASP A 43 -18.37 -12.12 -16.92
N HIS A 44 -19.49 -11.63 -17.44
CA HIS A 44 -19.86 -11.71 -18.86
C HIS A 44 -19.50 -10.44 -19.64
N GLY A 45 -18.90 -9.44 -18.98
CA GLY A 45 -18.58 -8.14 -19.58
C GLY A 45 -19.77 -7.18 -19.67
N LEU A 46 -20.89 -7.46 -19.01
CA LEU A 46 -22.02 -6.55 -18.91
C LEU A 46 -21.71 -5.45 -17.90
N LEU A 47 -22.00 -4.21 -18.28
CA LEU A 47 -21.80 -3.04 -17.43
C LEU A 47 -22.83 -3.03 -16.28
N ILE A 48 -22.32 -3.03 -15.05
CA ILE A 48 -23.13 -2.93 -13.82
C ILE A 48 -23.34 -1.46 -13.47
N VAL A 49 -22.26 -0.67 -13.45
CA VAL A 49 -22.28 0.77 -13.22
C VAL A 49 -21.15 1.43 -13.98
N ASP A 50 -21.43 2.59 -14.57
CA ASP A 50 -20.45 3.39 -15.30
C ASP A 50 -19.74 4.39 -14.37
N ALA A 51 -18.54 4.84 -14.75
CA ALA A 51 -17.87 5.91 -14.04
C ALA A 51 -18.70 7.20 -14.14
N GLY A 52 -18.75 7.97 -13.04
CA GLY A 52 -19.54 9.19 -12.94
C GLY A 52 -21.04 8.97 -12.69
N HIS A 53 -21.54 7.74 -12.67
CA HIS A 53 -22.95 7.47 -12.40
C HIS A 53 -23.25 7.30 -10.91
N ILE A 54 -24.45 7.69 -10.50
CA ILE A 54 -24.93 7.53 -9.12
C ILE A 54 -25.26 6.05 -8.89
N ILE A 55 -24.79 5.52 -7.76
CA ILE A 55 -25.09 4.18 -7.30
C ILE A 55 -26.48 4.20 -6.66
N ASP A 56 -27.42 3.49 -7.27
CA ASP A 56 -28.78 3.32 -6.76
C ASP A 56 -29.04 1.87 -6.32
N ILE A 57 -30.26 1.60 -5.87
CA ILE A 57 -30.67 0.27 -5.39
C ILE A 57 -30.62 -0.77 -6.52
N GLU A 58 -30.87 -0.37 -7.78
CA GLU A 58 -30.84 -1.26 -8.94
C GLU A 58 -29.41 -1.69 -9.28
N VAL A 59 -28.45 -0.76 -9.20
CA VAL A 59 -27.01 -1.05 -9.33
C VAL A 59 -26.57 -2.03 -8.24
N ILE A 60 -26.99 -1.83 -6.99
CA ILE A 60 -26.68 -2.75 -5.89
C ILE A 60 -27.28 -4.13 -6.13
N ALA A 61 -28.53 -4.21 -6.59
CA ALA A 61 -29.20 -5.47 -6.89
C ALA A 61 -28.46 -6.24 -8.00
N ARG A 62 -28.10 -5.55 -9.09
CA ARG A 62 -27.29 -6.13 -10.19
C ARG A 62 -25.92 -6.58 -9.71
N ALA A 63 -25.24 -5.76 -8.91
CA ALA A 63 -23.94 -6.09 -8.35
C ALA A 63 -23.99 -7.30 -7.41
N ARG A 64 -25.06 -7.44 -6.62
CA ARG A 64 -25.26 -8.61 -5.74
C ARG A 64 -25.54 -9.87 -6.56
N GLN A 65 -26.39 -9.79 -7.59
CA GLN A 65 -26.66 -10.90 -8.49
C GLN A 65 -25.38 -11.36 -9.23
N ALA A 66 -24.52 -10.42 -9.61
CA ALA A 66 -23.25 -10.69 -10.26
C ALA A 66 -22.08 -11.00 -9.30
N GLY A 67 -22.29 -10.99 -7.97
CA GLY A 67 -21.20 -11.18 -6.99
C GLY A 67 -20.13 -10.08 -7.03
N ARG A 68 -20.42 -8.90 -7.61
CA ARG A 68 -19.51 -7.75 -7.79
C ARG A 68 -19.75 -6.61 -6.81
N LEU A 69 -20.54 -6.81 -5.76
CA LEU A 69 -20.87 -5.76 -4.79
C LEU A 69 -19.64 -5.04 -4.22
N GLN A 70 -18.59 -5.79 -3.89
CA GLN A 70 -17.33 -5.22 -3.37
C GLN A 70 -16.61 -4.33 -4.38
N GLN A 71 -16.72 -4.62 -5.68
CA GLN A 71 -16.12 -3.78 -6.72
C GLN A 71 -16.87 -2.46 -6.88
N VAL A 72 -18.20 -2.48 -6.75
CA VAL A 72 -19.04 -1.26 -6.72
C VAL A 72 -18.71 -0.41 -5.50
N ILE A 73 -18.60 -1.00 -4.32
CA ILE A 73 -18.17 -0.30 -3.10
C ILE A 73 -16.80 0.37 -3.31
N ALA A 74 -15.83 -0.38 -3.84
CA ALA A 74 -14.51 0.16 -4.14
C ALA A 74 -14.55 1.27 -5.20
N SER A 75 -15.47 1.19 -6.19
CA SER A 75 -15.64 2.25 -7.18
C SER A 75 -16.11 3.56 -6.55
N ALA A 76 -17.03 3.51 -5.57
CA ALA A 76 -17.51 4.69 -4.85
C ALA A 76 -16.37 5.37 -4.07
N ALA A 77 -15.48 4.59 -3.47
CA ALA A 77 -14.32 5.11 -2.74
C ALA A 77 -13.28 5.78 -3.66
N VAL A 78 -13.20 5.39 -4.93
CA VAL A 78 -12.27 5.96 -5.92
C VAL A 78 -12.75 7.34 -6.42
N ALA A 79 -14.06 7.61 -6.42
CA ALA A 79 -14.63 8.90 -6.85
C ALA A 79 -14.26 10.10 -5.97
N GLY A 80 -13.49 9.90 -4.90
CA GLY A 80 -12.89 10.99 -4.14
C GLY A 80 -13.80 11.63 -3.10
N VAL A 81 -14.90 10.99 -2.70
CA VAL A 81 -15.63 11.43 -1.51
C VAL A 81 -14.82 11.02 -0.27
N GLN A 82 -14.00 11.95 0.26
CA GLN A 82 -13.24 11.75 1.49
C GLN A 82 -14.11 11.15 2.61
N ASP A 83 -15.35 11.64 2.74
CA ASP A 83 -16.31 11.16 3.74
C ASP A 83 -16.67 9.68 3.58
N VAL A 84 -16.82 9.18 2.35
CA VAL A 84 -17.16 7.77 2.10
C VAL A 84 -15.96 6.89 2.44
N ARG A 85 -14.75 7.31 2.05
CA ARG A 85 -13.52 6.57 2.35
C ARG A 85 -13.22 6.54 3.85
N GLU A 86 -13.41 7.65 4.54
CA GLU A 86 -13.21 7.75 5.98
C GLU A 86 -14.25 6.92 6.75
N ARG A 87 -15.52 6.98 6.36
CA ARG A 87 -16.58 6.13 6.95
C ARG A 87 -16.38 4.65 6.65
N LEU A 88 -15.95 4.27 5.44
CA LEU A 88 -15.59 2.87 5.13
C LEU A 88 -14.44 2.40 6.02
N THR A 89 -13.44 3.25 6.21
CA THR A 89 -12.27 2.96 7.05
C THR A 89 -12.70 2.81 8.51
N GLN A 90 -13.54 3.70 9.02
CA GLN A 90 -14.10 3.62 10.38
C GLN A 90 -14.96 2.36 10.57
N LEU A 91 -15.82 2.01 9.62
CA LEU A 91 -16.61 0.76 9.67
C LEU A 91 -15.73 -0.48 9.62
N SER A 92 -14.68 -0.49 8.80
CA SER A 92 -13.69 -1.57 8.75
C SER A 92 -12.88 -1.68 10.04
N GLN A 93 -12.54 -0.56 10.68
CA GLN A 93 -11.83 -0.52 11.96
C GLN A 93 -12.75 -0.81 13.16
N ALA A 94 -14.06 -0.68 13.03
CA ALA A 94 -15.02 -0.97 14.09
C ALA A 94 -15.23 -2.48 14.30
N SER A 95 -14.97 -3.31 13.27
CA SER A 95 -15.06 -4.76 13.41
C SER A 95 -13.78 -5.35 14.05
N PRO A 96 -13.88 -6.05 15.20
CA PRO A 96 -12.73 -6.69 15.85
C PRO A 96 -12.10 -7.79 14.97
N GLU A 97 -12.88 -8.43 14.11
CA GLU A 97 -12.41 -9.50 13.21
C GLU A 97 -11.59 -8.95 12.03
N VAL A 98 -11.93 -7.77 11.52
CA VAL A 98 -11.13 -7.09 10.50
C VAL A 98 -9.82 -6.58 11.10
N ARG A 99 -9.83 -6.14 12.37
CA ARG A 99 -8.58 -5.84 13.10
C ARG A 99 -7.68 -7.07 13.21
N GLU A 100 -8.23 -8.23 13.54
CA GLU A 100 -7.46 -9.49 13.64
C GLU A 100 -6.95 -9.96 12.27
N ALA A 101 -7.76 -9.90 11.22
CA ALA A 101 -7.34 -10.26 9.86
C ALA A 101 -6.24 -9.32 9.33
N THR A 102 -6.38 -8.01 9.55
CA THR A 102 -5.36 -7.02 9.16
C THR A 102 -4.09 -7.18 10.00
N ALA A 103 -4.21 -7.56 11.27
CA ALA A 103 -3.08 -7.84 12.14
C ALA A 103 -2.33 -9.12 11.75
N HIS A 104 -3.03 -10.18 11.35
CA HIS A 104 -2.40 -11.40 10.85
C HIS A 104 -1.72 -11.20 9.49
N GLU A 105 -2.38 -10.49 8.57
CA GLU A 105 -1.78 -10.06 7.31
C GLU A 105 -0.53 -9.21 7.57
N SER A 106 -0.56 -8.34 8.59
CA SER A 106 0.61 -7.55 9.00
C SER A 106 1.78 -8.40 9.50
N ALA A 107 1.54 -9.54 10.16
CA ALA A 107 2.62 -10.37 10.71
C ALA A 107 3.36 -11.15 9.61
N GLU A 108 2.62 -11.76 8.68
CA GLU A 108 3.19 -12.47 7.54
C GLU A 108 3.93 -11.51 6.60
N VAL A 109 3.33 -10.36 6.31
CA VAL A 109 3.93 -9.32 5.47
C VAL A 109 5.20 -8.76 6.12
N TYR A 110 5.23 -8.60 7.45
CA TYR A 110 6.44 -8.18 8.17
C TYR A 110 7.54 -9.26 8.09
N ALA A 111 7.21 -10.54 8.28
CA ALA A 111 8.17 -11.63 8.13
C ALA A 111 8.74 -11.74 6.70
N ALA A 112 7.92 -11.48 5.68
CA ALA A 112 8.36 -11.37 4.30
C ALA A 112 9.29 -10.17 4.11
N ALA A 113 8.90 -8.99 4.61
CA ALA A 113 9.68 -7.76 4.50
C ALA A 113 11.10 -7.91 5.08
N ARG A 114 11.26 -8.60 6.22
CA ARG A 114 12.58 -8.83 6.86
C ARG A 114 13.58 -9.58 5.98
N ARG A 115 13.11 -10.36 4.99
CA ARG A 115 14.00 -11.04 4.03
C ARG A 115 14.69 -10.07 3.07
N TYR A 116 14.19 -8.85 2.96
CA TYR A 116 14.72 -7.80 2.09
C TYR A 116 15.68 -6.85 2.81
N VAL A 117 16.02 -7.08 4.08
CA VAL A 117 17.09 -6.32 4.76
C VAL A 117 18.41 -6.51 4.00
N GLY A 118 19.10 -5.40 3.73
CA GLY A 118 20.32 -5.36 2.93
C GLY A 118 20.08 -5.25 1.42
N ARG A 119 18.82 -5.32 0.94
CA ARG A 119 18.49 -5.06 -0.46
C ARG A 119 18.26 -3.57 -0.72
N THR A 120 18.31 -3.18 -1.98
CA THR A 120 18.14 -1.78 -2.40
C THR A 120 16.72 -1.53 -2.91
N ALA A 121 16.07 -0.47 -2.44
CA ALA A 121 14.76 -0.04 -2.90
C ALA A 121 14.82 0.48 -4.36
N GLY A 122 13.95 -0.03 -5.24
CA GLY A 122 13.89 0.36 -6.65
C GLY A 122 13.06 1.61 -6.92
N MET A 123 12.20 2.01 -5.98
CA MET A 123 11.35 3.20 -6.06
C MET A 123 11.13 3.85 -4.69
N ASP A 124 10.72 5.12 -4.72
CA ASP A 124 10.36 5.85 -3.52
C ASP A 124 9.10 5.23 -2.88
N VAL A 125 9.17 4.96 -1.58
CA VAL A 125 8.03 4.52 -0.79
C VAL A 125 7.42 5.75 -0.14
N THR A 126 6.24 6.15 -0.61
CA THR A 126 5.51 7.33 -0.11
C THR A 126 4.34 6.94 0.78
N ASP A 127 4.10 7.74 1.81
CA ASP A 127 2.91 7.67 2.65
C ASP A 127 1.66 8.18 1.90
N ILE A 128 0.46 7.95 2.44
CA ILE A 128 -0.83 8.42 1.89
C ILE A 128 -0.90 9.95 1.75
N ARG A 129 -0.01 10.68 2.44
CA ARG A 129 0.14 12.14 2.36
C ARG A 129 1.14 12.59 1.29
N GLY A 130 1.71 11.67 0.52
CA GLY A 130 2.73 11.94 -0.49
C GLY A 130 4.14 12.18 0.07
N ALA A 131 4.35 12.02 1.38
CA ALA A 131 5.68 12.16 1.99
C ALA A 131 6.52 10.91 1.71
N VAL A 132 7.72 11.09 1.14
CA VAL A 132 8.67 10.00 0.90
C VAL A 132 9.25 9.53 2.23
N VAL A 133 9.05 8.25 2.55
CA VAL A 133 9.53 7.61 3.77
C VAL A 133 10.86 6.90 3.51
N ILE A 134 10.97 6.19 2.39
CA ILE A 134 12.19 5.51 1.94
C ILE A 134 12.45 5.94 0.50
N ARG A 135 13.67 6.37 0.20
CA ARG A 135 14.05 6.79 -1.15
C ARG A 135 14.51 5.60 -1.99
N ARG A 136 14.34 5.72 -3.31
CA ARG A 136 14.98 4.86 -4.30
C ARG A 136 16.49 4.86 -4.09
N GLY A 137 17.10 3.70 -4.23
CA GLY A 137 18.55 3.50 -4.07
C GLY A 137 18.99 3.34 -2.61
N THR A 138 18.08 3.48 -1.63
CA THR A 138 18.41 3.23 -0.23
C THR A 138 18.53 1.73 0.03
N VAL A 139 19.61 1.32 0.71
CA VAL A 139 19.78 -0.04 1.24
C VAL A 139 18.90 -0.19 2.48
N LEU A 140 17.97 -1.13 2.43
CA LEU A 140 16.98 -1.35 3.48
C LEU A 140 17.62 -1.89 4.75
N THR A 141 17.32 -1.22 5.86
CA THR A 141 17.68 -1.66 7.21
C THR A 141 16.46 -2.22 7.94
N GLU A 142 16.67 -2.90 9.06
CA GLU A 142 15.57 -3.34 9.94
C GLU A 142 14.76 -2.14 10.47
N ASP A 143 15.41 -0.97 10.63
CA ASP A 143 14.72 0.24 11.07
C ASP A 143 13.75 0.76 10.01
N ASP A 144 14.12 0.71 8.72
CA ASP A 144 13.24 1.08 7.60
C ASP A 144 12.00 0.18 7.52
N ILE A 145 12.16 -1.12 7.79
CA ILE A 145 11.04 -2.06 7.81
C ILE A 145 10.11 -1.74 8.98
N ARG A 146 10.67 -1.39 10.15
CA ARG A 146 9.87 -0.98 11.31
C ARG A 146 9.09 0.30 11.03
N ILE A 147 9.73 1.32 10.45
CA ILE A 147 9.08 2.57 10.02
C ILE A 147 7.97 2.28 9.00
N ALA A 148 8.24 1.43 8.01
CA ALA A 148 7.24 1.03 7.01
C ALA A 148 6.07 0.26 7.65
N ARG A 149 6.31 -0.58 8.65
CA ARG A 149 5.25 -1.25 9.42
C ARG A 149 4.37 -0.26 10.17
N ASP A 150 4.99 0.64 10.93
CA ASP A 150 4.27 1.62 11.75
C ASP A 150 3.38 2.54 10.90
N ARG A 151 3.77 2.76 9.63
CA ARG A 151 3.00 3.54 8.65
C ARG A 151 2.14 2.71 7.70
N SER A 152 2.04 1.39 7.90
CA SER A 152 1.28 0.48 7.01
C SER A 152 1.75 0.49 5.54
N LEU A 153 3.04 0.74 5.30
CA LEU A 153 3.69 0.82 3.99
C LEU A 153 4.50 -0.44 3.63
N LEU A 154 4.41 -1.52 4.41
CA LEU A 154 5.21 -2.75 4.16
C LEU A 154 5.02 -3.32 2.75
N ARG A 155 3.78 -3.33 2.22
CA ARG A 155 3.51 -3.80 0.86
C ARG A 155 4.16 -2.93 -0.21
N ALA A 156 4.13 -1.62 -0.03
CA ALA A 156 4.79 -0.68 -0.93
C ALA A 156 6.32 -0.86 -0.90
N LEU A 157 6.89 -1.13 0.27
CA LEU A 157 8.31 -1.45 0.43
C LEU A 157 8.68 -2.75 -0.30
N ILE A 158 7.92 -3.83 -0.14
CA ILE A 158 8.17 -5.11 -0.83
C ILE A 158 8.15 -4.90 -2.35
N HIS A 159 7.10 -4.26 -2.86
CA HIS A 159 6.98 -3.94 -4.29
C HIS A 159 8.13 -3.07 -4.80
N SER A 160 8.62 -2.14 -3.97
CA SER A 160 9.75 -1.29 -4.34
C SER A 160 11.03 -2.09 -4.56
N VAL A 161 11.29 -3.10 -3.73
CA VAL A 161 12.47 -3.96 -3.87
C VAL A 161 12.34 -4.88 -5.08
N GLU A 162 11.17 -5.48 -5.28
CA GLU A 162 10.89 -6.37 -6.43
C GLU A 162 11.04 -5.63 -7.76
N ALA A 163 10.62 -4.36 -7.83
CA ALA A 163 10.80 -3.53 -9.01
C ALA A 163 12.29 -3.30 -9.37
N ASN A 164 13.19 -3.31 -8.38
CA ASN A 164 14.63 -3.18 -8.61
C ASN A 164 15.24 -4.46 -9.22
N GLU A 165 14.72 -5.64 -8.85
CA GLU A 165 15.22 -6.92 -9.38
C GLU A 165 14.95 -7.06 -10.89
N TRP A 166 13.88 -6.44 -11.40
CA TRP A 166 13.60 -6.42 -12.84
C TRP A 166 14.46 -5.46 -13.65
N ASP A 167 14.90 -4.34 -13.07
CA ASP A 167 15.79 -3.38 -13.75
C ASP A 167 17.24 -3.92 -13.87
N GLY A 168 17.62 -4.87 -13.00
CA GLY A 168 18.95 -5.50 -12.99
C GLY A 168 19.15 -6.68 -13.95
N SER A 169 18.10 -7.22 -14.56
CA SER A 169 18.17 -8.44 -15.40
C SER A 169 18.78 -8.25 -16.79
N VAL A 170 19.27 -7.04 -17.13
CA VAL A 170 19.94 -6.73 -18.41
C VAL A 170 21.43 -6.34 -18.27
N ALA A 171 21.99 -6.34 -17.05
CA ALA A 171 23.37 -5.87 -16.81
C ALA A 171 24.36 -6.97 -16.38
N SER A 172 24.17 -8.23 -16.78
CA SER A 172 25.12 -9.32 -16.49
C SER A 172 25.36 -10.22 -17.69
N ILE A 173 25.75 -9.62 -18.82
CA ILE A 173 26.58 -10.25 -19.84
C ILE A 173 27.65 -9.20 -20.19
N GLU A 174 28.92 -9.60 -20.20
CA GLU A 174 30.15 -8.80 -20.39
C GLU A 174 30.54 -7.94 -19.16
N SER A 175 31.61 -8.25 -18.43
CA SER A 175 32.96 -8.27 -19.01
C SER A 175 33.92 -9.11 -18.16
N GLU A 176 34.60 -10.04 -18.84
CA GLU A 176 35.84 -10.69 -18.44
C GLU A 176 36.90 -9.71 -17.92
N PRO A 177 37.63 -10.03 -16.83
CA PRO A 177 38.82 -9.29 -16.47
C PRO A 177 40.01 -9.78 -17.32
N ALA A 178 40.17 -9.19 -18.51
CA ALA A 178 41.40 -9.32 -19.28
C ALA A 178 42.46 -8.37 -18.72
N ASN A 179 43.37 -8.98 -17.97
CA ASN A 179 44.72 -8.55 -17.65
C ASN A 179 45.36 -7.71 -18.78
N SER A 180 45.72 -6.44 -18.49
CA SER A 180 46.80 -5.76 -19.19
C SER A 180 47.40 -4.67 -18.32
N GLU A 181 48.61 -4.93 -17.85
CA GLU A 181 49.56 -3.94 -17.36
C GLU A 181 49.72 -2.79 -18.36
N ALA A 182 49.60 -1.55 -17.88
CA ALA A 182 50.30 -0.40 -18.46
C ALA A 182 50.37 0.74 -17.43
N THR A 183 51.59 0.94 -16.96
CA THR A 183 52.13 2.11 -16.25
C THR A 183 51.60 3.46 -16.75
N GLY A 184 51.29 4.37 -15.82
CA GLY A 184 51.04 5.77 -16.13
C GLY A 184 50.74 6.62 -14.90
N SER A 185 51.80 7.14 -14.26
CA SER A 185 51.75 8.20 -13.26
C SER A 185 51.12 9.49 -13.81
N ALA A 186 50.18 10.07 -13.05
CA ALA A 186 49.90 11.52 -13.00
C ALA A 186 48.84 11.73 -11.89
N GLU A 187 49.24 12.06 -10.67
CA GLU A 187 49.37 13.44 -10.17
C GLU A 187 48.01 14.15 -10.01
N THR A 188 47.55 14.19 -8.76
CA THR A 188 46.37 14.89 -8.26
C THR A 188 46.54 16.41 -8.38
N PRO A 189 45.43 17.16 -8.55
CA PRO A 189 45.29 18.38 -7.76
C PRO A 189 43.98 18.40 -6.95
N LEU A 190 44.15 18.64 -5.65
CA LEU A 190 43.10 18.89 -4.67
C LEU A 190 42.21 20.08 -5.08
N PRO A 191 40.88 20.02 -4.90
CA PRO A 191 40.03 21.19 -5.04
C PRO A 191 40.30 22.21 -3.93
N THR A 192 40.61 23.43 -4.35
CA THR A 192 40.95 24.57 -3.50
C THR A 192 39.75 25.01 -2.66
N ARG A 193 39.96 25.09 -1.34
CA ARG A 193 39.01 25.57 -0.33
C ARG A 193 38.62 27.04 -0.62
N ARG A 194 37.40 27.28 -1.12
CA ARG A 194 36.84 28.64 -1.26
C ARG A 194 36.69 29.26 0.14
N LYS A 195 37.25 30.46 0.31
CA LYS A 195 37.03 31.32 1.47
C LYS A 195 35.56 31.77 1.46
N ILE A 196 34.81 31.41 2.50
CA ILE A 196 33.46 31.93 2.73
C ILE A 196 33.65 33.32 3.38
N PRO A 197 33.08 34.40 2.83
CA PRO A 197 33.08 35.70 3.48
C PRO A 197 32.23 35.64 4.75
N LEU A 198 32.82 36.10 5.85
CA LEU A 198 32.17 36.32 7.14
C LEU A 198 31.12 37.41 6.94
N VAL A 199 29.83 37.05 7.07
CA VAL A 199 28.72 38.00 7.05
C VAL A 199 28.60 38.58 8.46
N ASP A 200 28.82 39.89 8.59
CA ASP A 200 28.53 40.65 9.80
C ASP A 200 27.04 40.58 10.12
N ILE A 201 26.71 40.13 11.33
CA ILE A 201 25.36 40.14 11.89
C ILE A 201 25.17 41.50 12.57
N PRO A 202 24.23 42.34 12.13
CA PRO A 202 23.93 43.60 12.83
C PRO A 202 23.22 43.34 14.16
N ASP A 203 23.68 44.05 15.20
CA ASP A 203 23.08 44.13 16.53
C ASP A 203 21.61 44.59 16.48
N GLU A 204 20.76 43.93 17.28
CA GLU A 204 19.39 44.35 17.53
C GLU A 204 19.36 45.65 18.36
N PRO A 205 18.45 46.60 18.07
CA PRO A 205 18.15 47.70 19.00
C PRO A 205 17.12 47.26 20.06
N GLU A 206 17.32 47.81 21.27
CA GLU A 206 16.51 47.65 22.49
C GLU A 206 15.01 47.97 22.34
#